data_AF-A0A2E6C520-F1
#
_entry.id   AF-A0A2E6C520-F1
#
_cell.length_a   1.000
_cell.length_b   1.000
_cell.length_c   1.000
_cell.angle_alpha   90.00
_cell.angle_beta   90.00
_cell.angle_gamma   90.00
#
_symmetry.space_group_name_H-M   'P 1'
#
loop_
_entity.id
_entity.type
_entity.pdbx_description
1 polymer ?
#
loop_
_entity_poly.entity_id
_entity_poly.type
_entity_poly.pdbx_seq_one_letter_code
_entity_poly.pdbx_strand_id
1 'polypeptide(L)'
;MLTLFWLFFMTAAFLITVHVPDETSISIDAEMQFAGEDAINLALATPSPTDGYDSRLAELLAAGNTDDACELVQNYVASGIEANCWLAKDSGTSQPYGEVASPGSDTVNSHGLVAVDGHLWTISLDLWERGS
;
A
#
# COMPACT_ATOMS: atom_id res chain seq x y z
N MET A 1 2.59 -49.55 -36.23
CA MET A 1 3.91 -49.09 -35.72
C MET A 1 3.69 -47.78 -34.97
N LEU A 2 3.51 -47.84 -33.65
CA LEU A 2 3.64 -46.68 -32.78
C LEU A 2 5.13 -46.35 -32.71
N THR A 3 5.53 -45.19 -33.24
CA THR A 3 6.93 -44.78 -33.30
C THR A 3 7.39 -44.31 -31.91
N LEU A 4 8.67 -44.46 -31.58
CA LEU A 4 9.29 -43.95 -30.35
C LEU A 4 8.94 -42.47 -30.06
N PHE A 5 8.68 -41.70 -31.12
CA PHE A 5 8.15 -40.34 -31.04
C PHE A 5 6.84 -40.23 -30.25
N TRP A 6 5.89 -41.15 -30.45
CA TRP A 6 4.60 -41.14 -29.73
C TRP A 6 4.75 -41.50 -28.25
N LEU A 7 5.65 -42.43 -27.92
CA LEU A 7 5.96 -42.75 -26.53
C LEU A 7 6.65 -41.57 -25.84
N PHE A 8 7.61 -40.91 -26.51
CA PHE A 8 8.29 -39.74 -25.95
C PHE A 8 7.30 -38.60 -25.66
N PHE A 9 6.38 -38.32 -26.59
CA PHE A 9 5.40 -37.23 -26.43
C PHE A 9 4.41 -37.49 -25.30
N MET A 10 3.89 -38.72 -25.19
CA MET A 10 2.99 -39.12 -24.09
C MET A 10 3.69 -39.09 -22.72
N THR A 11 4.98 -39.44 -22.66
CA THR A 11 5.75 -39.42 -21.41
C THR A 11 6.15 -38.00 -21.00
N ALA A 12 6.50 -37.15 -21.98
CA ALA A 12 6.86 -35.75 -21.74
C ALA A 12 5.67 -34.93 -21.23
N ALA A 13 4.47 -35.15 -21.77
CA ALA A 13 3.26 -34.48 -21.29
C ALA A 13 2.94 -34.78 -19.82
N PHE A 14 3.31 -35.98 -19.34
CA PHE A 14 3.11 -36.39 -17.94
C PHE A 14 4.15 -35.79 -16.98
N LEU A 15 5.32 -35.38 -17.48
CA LEU A 15 6.42 -34.82 -16.67
C LEU A 15 6.39 -33.30 -16.54
N ILE A 16 5.51 -32.60 -17.26
CA ILE A 16 5.36 -31.14 -17.12
C ILE A 16 4.44 -30.86 -15.94
N THR A 17 5.01 -30.82 -14.74
CA THR A 17 4.37 -30.18 -13.59
C THR A 17 4.57 -28.68 -13.75
N VAL A 18 3.61 -27.98 -14.33
CA VAL A 18 3.56 -26.51 -14.23
C VAL A 18 3.26 -26.21 -12.78
N HIS A 19 4.27 -25.80 -12.02
CA HIS A 19 4.09 -25.24 -10.69
C HIS A 19 3.51 -23.84 -10.90
N VAL A 20 2.18 -23.75 -10.89
CA VAL A 20 1.50 -22.46 -10.78
C VAL A 20 1.65 -22.09 -9.31
N PRO A 21 2.45 -21.07 -8.95
CA PRO A 21 2.47 -20.59 -7.58
C PRO A 21 1.03 -20.23 -7.20
N ASP A 22 0.57 -20.71 -6.05
CA ASP A 22 -0.73 -20.27 -5.53
C ASP A 22 -0.68 -18.75 -5.44
N GLU A 23 -1.58 -18.10 -6.16
CA GLU A 23 -1.74 -16.65 -6.12
C GLU A 23 -2.18 -16.24 -4.70
N THR A 24 -1.63 -15.12 -4.21
CA THR A 24 -2.12 -14.52 -2.96
C THR A 24 -3.62 -14.31 -3.10
N SER A 25 -4.36 -14.59 -2.02
CA SER A 25 -5.82 -14.50 -2.08
C SER A 25 -6.22 -13.07 -2.40
N ILE A 26 -6.91 -12.88 -3.53
CA ILE A 26 -7.48 -11.58 -3.95
C ILE A 26 -8.31 -10.89 -2.86
N SER A 27 -8.84 -11.67 -1.90
CA SER A 27 -9.60 -11.13 -0.76
C SER A 27 -8.71 -10.46 0.28
N ILE A 28 -7.55 -11.04 0.57
CA ILE A 28 -6.62 -10.52 1.59
C ILE A 28 -6.00 -9.22 1.06
N ASP A 29 -5.59 -9.20 -0.21
CA ASP A 29 -5.02 -8.01 -0.83
C ASP A 29 -6.05 -6.87 -0.90
N ALA A 30 -7.32 -7.18 -1.19
CA ALA A 30 -8.39 -6.20 -1.17
C ALA A 30 -8.66 -5.64 0.24
N GLU A 31 -8.67 -6.48 1.28
CA GLU A 31 -8.83 -6.05 2.67
C GLU A 31 -7.70 -5.11 3.11
N MET A 32 -6.44 -5.42 2.76
CA MET A 32 -5.30 -4.55 3.04
C MET A 32 -5.40 -3.21 2.29
N GLN A 33 -5.78 -3.24 1.01
CA GLN A 33 -5.98 -2.02 0.24
C GLN A 33 -7.06 -1.12 0.86
N PHE A 34 -8.20 -1.71 1.25
CA PHE A 34 -9.27 -0.97 1.94
C PHE A 34 -8.83 -0.41 3.29
N ALA A 35 -8.01 -1.15 4.05
CA ALA A 35 -7.46 -0.64 5.31
C ALA A 35 -6.58 0.60 5.08
N GLY A 36 -5.78 0.62 4.02
CA GLY A 36 -4.99 1.79 3.63
C GLY A 36 -5.87 2.98 3.19
N GLU A 37 -6.88 2.74 2.37
CA GLU A 37 -7.80 3.79 1.91
C GLU A 37 -8.59 4.37 3.09
N ASP A 38 -9.06 3.53 4.01
CA ASP A 38 -9.77 3.95 5.22
C ASP A 38 -8.86 4.77 6.15
N ALA A 39 -7.61 4.36 6.34
CA ALA A 39 -6.65 5.12 7.14
C ALA A 39 -6.42 6.54 6.60
N ILE A 40 -6.29 6.69 5.27
CA ILE A 40 -6.18 8.01 4.63
C ILE A 40 -7.46 8.82 4.82
N ASN A 41 -8.63 8.19 4.62
CA ASN A 41 -9.92 8.86 4.78
C ASN A 41 -10.18 9.31 6.23
N LEU A 42 -9.80 8.51 7.22
CA LEU A 42 -9.90 8.85 8.64
C LEU A 42 -8.95 9.99 9.02
N ALA A 43 -7.73 10.01 8.47
CA ALA A 43 -6.82 11.14 8.64
C ALA A 43 -7.37 12.44 8.05
N LEU A 44 -8.05 12.37 6.90
CA LEU A 44 -8.77 13.49 6.29
C LEU A 44 -10.05 13.87 7.05
N ALA A 45 -10.69 12.94 7.76
CA ALA A 45 -11.85 13.23 8.60
C ALA A 45 -11.45 13.78 9.98
N THR A 46 -10.17 13.70 10.35
CA THR A 46 -9.68 14.19 11.64
C THR A 46 -9.69 15.72 11.65
N PRO A 47 -10.40 16.37 12.59
CA PRO A 47 -10.52 17.82 12.60
C PRO A 47 -9.18 18.51 12.89
N SER A 48 -8.92 19.61 12.19
CA SER A 48 -7.78 20.48 12.46
C SER A 48 -7.95 21.20 13.81
N PRO A 49 -6.92 21.26 14.69
CA PRO A 49 -6.90 22.11 15.88
C PRO A 49 -6.87 23.61 15.56
N THR A 50 -6.41 23.98 14.35
CA THR A 50 -6.33 25.38 13.90
C THR A 50 -7.48 25.70 12.95
N ASP A 51 -8.07 26.89 13.11
CA ASP A 51 -9.06 27.42 12.19
C ASP A 51 -8.39 27.75 10.84
N GLY A 52 -8.71 27.01 9.78
CA GLY A 52 -8.19 27.29 8.43
C GLY A 52 -8.01 26.08 7.51
N TYR A 53 -7.99 24.88 8.07
CA TYR A 53 -7.83 23.63 7.30
C TYR A 53 -9.00 22.68 7.56
N ASP A 54 -9.43 21.97 6.51
CA ASP A 54 -10.54 21.01 6.60
C ASP A 54 -10.20 19.78 7.45
N SER A 55 -8.90 19.46 7.58
CA SER A 55 -8.42 18.30 8.33
C SER A 55 -7.04 18.53 8.95
N ARG A 56 -6.74 17.79 10.01
CA ARG A 56 -5.41 17.77 10.63
C ARG A 56 -4.33 17.32 9.64
N LEU A 57 -4.66 16.36 8.76
CA LEU A 57 -3.73 15.92 7.73
C LEU A 57 -3.41 17.06 6.73
N ALA A 58 -4.42 17.81 6.28
CA ALA A 58 -4.21 18.94 5.38
C ALA A 58 -3.34 20.04 6.01
N GLU A 59 -3.58 20.34 7.29
CA GLU A 59 -2.77 21.28 8.05
C GLU A 59 -1.29 20.85 8.14
N LEU A 60 -1.02 19.58 8.47
CA LEU A 60 0.35 19.06 8.56
C LEU A 60 1.07 19.11 7.22
N LEU A 61 0.39 18.75 6.12
CA LEU A 61 0.95 18.83 4.78
C LEU A 61 1.22 20.28 4.33
N ALA A 62 0.33 21.22 4.68
CA ALA A 62 0.53 22.64 4.41
C ALA A 62 1.73 23.20 5.17
N ALA A 63 1.90 22.80 6.44
CA ALA A 63 3.03 23.19 7.27
C ALA A 63 4.35 22.51 6.86
N GLY A 64 4.32 21.54 5.95
CA GLY A 64 5.49 20.75 5.55
C GLY A 64 5.95 19.76 6.61
N ASN A 65 5.08 19.41 7.55
CA ASN A 65 5.36 18.46 8.61
C ASN A 65 5.01 17.04 8.15
N THR A 66 5.87 16.52 7.27
CA THR A 66 5.66 15.25 6.54
C THR A 66 5.73 14.02 7.43
N ASP A 67 6.59 14.04 8.47
CA ASP A 67 6.71 12.93 9.42
C ASP A 67 5.41 12.79 10.25
N ASP A 68 4.96 13.87 10.89
CA ASP A 68 3.70 13.85 11.66
C ASP A 68 2.48 13.53 10.77
N ALA A 69 2.48 13.99 9.51
CA ALA A 69 1.42 13.66 8.56
C ALA A 69 1.37 12.16 8.27
N CYS A 70 2.53 11.53 8.07
CA CYS A 70 2.62 10.09 7.84
C CYS A 70 2.30 9.28 9.09
N GLU A 71 2.80 9.68 10.25
CA GLU A 71 2.47 9.04 11.54
C GLU A 71 0.96 9.11 11.81
N LEU A 72 0.31 10.25 11.53
CA LEU A 72 -1.15 10.38 11.67
C LEU A 72 -1.89 9.34 10.83
N VAL A 73 -1.51 9.16 9.56
CA VAL A 73 -2.14 8.18 8.68
C VAL A 73 -1.84 6.76 9.15
N GLN A 74 -0.59 6.46 9.50
CA GLN A 74 -0.17 5.15 10.01
C GLN A 74 -0.92 4.75 11.29
N ASN A 75 -1.22 5.70 12.16
CA ASN A 75 -1.99 5.46 13.39
C ASN A 75 -3.45 5.04 13.15
N TYR A 76 -4.00 5.30 11.96
CA TYR A 76 -5.34 4.85 11.58
C TYR A 76 -5.37 3.50 10.84
N VAL A 77 -4.21 2.93 10.54
CA VAL A 77 -4.14 1.60 9.91
C VAL A 77 -4.68 0.55 10.89
N ALA A 78 -5.50 -0.37 10.36
CA ALA A 78 -6.14 -1.41 11.15
C ALA A 78 -5.12 -2.29 11.89
N SER A 79 -5.48 -2.75 13.09
CA SER A 79 -4.63 -3.62 13.89
C SER A 79 -4.31 -4.92 13.14
N GLY A 80 -3.04 -5.31 13.13
CA GLY A 80 -2.57 -6.51 12.41
C GLY A 80 -1.95 -6.20 11.05
N ILE A 81 -2.06 -4.96 10.57
CA ILE A 81 -1.40 -4.46 9.37
C ILE A 81 -0.33 -3.44 9.77
N GLU A 82 0.78 -3.43 9.05
CA GLU A 82 1.82 -2.40 9.10
C GLU A 82 1.84 -1.62 7.79
N ALA A 83 2.25 -0.36 7.86
CA ALA A 83 2.28 0.51 6.69
C ALA A 83 3.48 1.45 6.69
N ASN A 84 4.19 1.50 5.57
CA ASN A 84 5.14 2.57 5.28
C ASN A 84 4.41 3.68 4.52
N CYS A 85 4.56 4.91 4.99
CA CYS A 85 3.96 6.07 4.35
C CYS A 85 4.97 6.80 3.48
N TRP A 86 4.55 7.11 2.26
CA TRP A 86 5.34 7.81 1.26
C TRP A 86 4.59 9.04 0.78
N LEU A 87 5.27 10.18 0.73
CA LEU A 87 4.70 11.45 0.29
C LEU A 87 5.44 12.00 -0.92
N ALA A 88 4.67 12.54 -1.87
CA ALA A 88 5.17 13.32 -2.99
C ALA A 88 4.39 14.64 -3.11
N LYS A 89 5.08 15.75 -3.38
CA LYS A 89 4.50 17.08 -3.56
C LYS A 89 4.63 17.52 -5.02
N ASP A 90 3.54 17.96 -5.65
CA ASP A 90 3.48 18.52 -7.01
C ASP A 90 4.24 17.71 -8.06
N SER A 91 4.06 16.38 -8.07
CA SER A 91 4.78 15.44 -8.96
C SER A 91 6.27 15.26 -8.64
N GLY A 92 6.71 15.68 -7.45
CA GLY A 92 8.04 15.40 -6.93
C GLY A 92 8.28 13.90 -6.69
N THR A 93 9.52 13.57 -6.36
CA THR A 93 9.89 12.20 -5.99
C THR A 93 9.21 11.80 -4.67
N SER A 94 8.56 10.63 -4.67
CA SER A 94 8.00 10.05 -3.45
C SER A 94 9.10 9.67 -2.48
N GLN A 95 8.99 10.11 -1.22
CA GLN A 95 9.95 9.83 -0.16
C GLN A 95 9.22 9.25 1.06
N PRO A 96 9.86 8.34 1.80
CA PRO A 96 9.26 7.76 2.99
C PRO A 96 9.40 8.71 4.17
N TYR A 97 8.37 8.81 5.01
CA TYR A 97 8.34 9.66 6.20
C TYR A 97 7.65 8.93 7.37
N GLY A 98 7.87 9.42 8.59
CA GLY A 98 7.37 8.81 9.82
C GLY A 98 8.10 7.50 10.15
N GLU A 99 7.35 6.54 10.72
CA GLU A 99 7.90 5.22 11.04
C GLU A 99 8.03 4.38 9.77
N VAL A 100 9.25 3.92 9.48
CA VAL A 100 9.57 3.14 8.28
C VAL A 100 10.16 1.80 8.69
N ALA A 101 9.51 0.71 8.27
CA ALA A 101 9.95 -0.65 8.49
C ALA A 101 10.25 -1.36 7.16
N SER A 102 10.94 -2.49 7.21
CA SER A 102 11.13 -3.35 6.04
C SER A 102 10.03 -4.43 6.04
N PRO A 103 9.22 -4.53 4.98
CA PRO A 103 8.16 -5.53 4.92
C PRO A 103 8.74 -6.95 4.96
N GLY A 104 8.12 -7.81 5.78
CA GLY A 104 8.48 -9.23 5.89
C GLY A 104 7.78 -10.14 4.89
N SER A 105 6.72 -9.65 4.26
CA SER A 105 5.87 -10.35 3.30
C SER A 105 5.66 -9.51 2.03
N ASP A 106 4.83 -10.04 1.13
CA ASP A 106 4.28 -9.26 0.02
C ASP A 106 3.53 -8.03 0.54
N THR A 107 3.55 -6.97 -0.26
CA THR A 107 2.96 -5.69 0.09
C THR A 107 1.88 -5.26 -0.89
N VAL A 108 0.91 -4.51 -0.37
CA VAL A 108 -0.19 -3.92 -1.12
C VAL A 108 -0.11 -2.41 -1.02
N ASN A 109 -0.32 -1.72 -2.13
CA ASN A 109 -0.26 -0.26 -2.17
C ASN A 109 -1.67 0.37 -2.15
N SER A 110 -1.82 1.41 -1.34
CA SER A 110 -2.98 2.30 -1.34
C SER A 110 -2.53 3.74 -1.56
N HIS A 111 -3.36 4.54 -2.27
CA HIS A 111 -3.00 5.90 -2.64
C HIS A 111 -4.13 6.89 -2.33
N GLY A 112 -3.74 8.08 -1.87
CA GLY A 112 -4.61 9.22 -1.63
C GLY A 112 -4.04 10.49 -2.23
N LEU A 113 -4.92 11.41 -2.62
CA LEU A 113 -4.55 12.73 -3.12
C LEU A 113 -5.15 13.81 -2.24
N VAL A 114 -4.31 14.77 -1.83
CA VAL A 114 -4.72 15.88 -0.96
C VAL A 114 -4.24 17.19 -1.58
N ALA A 115 -5.19 18.05 -1.96
CA ALA A 115 -4.87 19.38 -2.46
C ALA A 115 -4.97 20.39 -1.31
N VAL A 116 -3.86 21.07 -0.99
CA VAL A 116 -3.81 22.10 0.06
C VAL A 116 -2.88 23.23 -0.35
N ASP A 117 -3.31 24.47 -0.11
CA ASP A 117 -2.55 25.71 -0.39
C ASP A 117 -1.97 25.80 -1.82
N GLY A 118 -2.70 25.28 -2.81
CA GLY A 118 -2.30 25.27 -4.21
C GLY A 118 -1.29 24.19 -4.58
N HIS A 119 -0.95 23.30 -3.65
CA HIS A 119 -0.08 22.15 -3.86
C HIS A 119 -0.88 20.84 -3.82
N LEU A 120 -0.51 19.88 -4.67
CA LEU A 120 -1.06 18.54 -4.68
C LEU A 120 -0.09 17.58 -4.00
N TRP A 121 -0.56 16.93 -2.94
CA TRP A 121 0.15 15.87 -2.25
C TRP A 121 -0.39 14.51 -2.66
N THR A 122 0.52 13.61 -3.03
CA THR A 122 0.24 12.18 -3.18
C THR A 122 0.72 11.47 -1.94
N ILE A 123 -0.20 10.78 -1.28
CA ILE A 123 0.05 9.90 -0.14
C ILE A 123 0.00 8.47 -0.67
N SER A 124 1.05 7.69 -0.43
CA SER A 124 1.06 6.27 -0.75
C SER A 124 1.38 5.48 0.51
N LEU A 125 0.59 4.45 0.78
CA LEU A 125 0.81 3.50 1.85
C LEU A 125 1.21 2.17 1.23
N ASP A 126 2.36 1.66 1.63
CA ASP A 126 2.81 0.31 1.34
C ASP A 126 2.48 -0.54 2.56
N LEU A 127 1.52 -1.46 2.43
CA LEU A 127 0.87 -2.19 3.52
C LEU A 127 1.25 -3.68 3.50
N TRP A 128 1.45 -4.28 4.67
CA TRP A 128 1.70 -5.72 4.81
C TRP A 128 1.17 -6.27 6.13
N GLU A 129 1.02 -7.59 6.23
CA GLU A 129 0.57 -8.24 7.46
C GLU A 129 1.67 -8.27 8.52
N ARG A 130 1.32 -7.95 9.76
CA ARG A 130 2.24 -8.06 10.90
C ARG A 130 2.35 -9.52 11.32
N GLY A 131 3.53 -10.12 11.11
CA GLY A 131 3.90 -11.42 11.68
C GLY A 131 3.81 -12.62 10.75
N SER A 132 3.96 -12.43 9.43
CA SER A 132 4.17 -13.49 8.45
C SER A 132 5.42 -14.33 8.73
#